data_AF-A0AAD9J126-F1
#
_entry.id   AF-A0AAD9J126-F1
#
_cell.length_a   1.000
_cell.length_b   1.000
_cell.length_c   1.000
_cell.angle_alpha   90.00
_cell.angle_beta   90.00
_cell.angle_gamma   90.00
#
_symmetry.space_group_name_H-M   'P 1'
#
loop_
_entity.id
_entity.type
_entity.pdbx_description
1 polymer ?
#
loop_
_entity_poly.entity_id
_entity_poly.type
_entity_poly.pdbx_seq_one_letter_code
_entity_poly.pdbx_strand_id
1 'polypeptide(L)'
;MITDSIRYLMSTEKSESAQGTARVQFQCHWKGKISSLYGKQEGLEQLIKTLQDFMSEGLWELDQTGAAPVLPDGKIGGNAAAKFVVGDQDYFLVSKSGKLAHQRMVDADFCVVRDFNLQNWSCEYLSSDESIQPTSDTPMHVRVFRASTELNWPEEVKATLHGHALATEEEAKKCGLPISHKETQCSTREDTEALITLMKQYPYPEHKVFIRKNHGFIITSASMADANMIFKSKLKPFIVKSDSNGQ
;
A
#
# COMPACT_ATOMS: atom_id res chain seq x y z
N MET A 1 7.02 -35.56 37.96
CA MET A 1 7.20 -34.11 38.24
C MET A 1 7.49 -33.40 36.94
N ILE A 2 6.44 -33.16 36.13
CA ILE A 2 6.46 -32.31 34.94
C ILE A 2 5.03 -31.82 34.79
N THR A 3 4.84 -30.51 34.76
CA THR A 3 3.94 -29.75 33.87
C THR A 3 3.66 -28.41 34.54
N ASP A 4 3.97 -27.32 33.85
CA ASP A 4 3.06 -26.18 33.76
C ASP A 4 3.39 -25.37 32.51
N SER A 5 2.55 -25.61 31.51
CA SER A 5 2.53 -24.95 30.22
C SER A 5 1.87 -23.58 30.36
N ILE A 6 2.59 -22.54 29.99
CA ILE A 6 2.07 -21.18 29.83
C ILE A 6 1.04 -21.20 28.69
N ARG A 7 -0.24 -21.07 29.04
CA ARG A 7 -1.34 -20.81 28.09
C ARG A 7 -1.32 -19.32 27.73
N TYR A 8 -0.97 -19.04 26.47
CA TYR A 8 -1.21 -17.73 25.86
C TYR A 8 -2.70 -17.64 25.51
N LEU A 9 -3.43 -16.78 26.22
CA LEU A 9 -4.81 -16.40 25.91
C LEU A 9 -4.80 -15.49 24.66
N MET A 10 -5.07 -16.07 23.49
CA MET A 10 -5.57 -15.32 22.34
C MET A 10 -7.10 -15.30 22.46
N SER A 11 -7.64 -14.19 22.95
CA SER A 11 -9.07 -13.93 22.95
C SER A 11 -9.55 -13.81 21.51
N THR A 12 -10.37 -14.77 21.09
CA THR A 12 -11.26 -14.66 19.95
C THR A 12 -12.35 -13.64 20.27
N GLU A 13 -12.17 -12.38 19.88
CA GLU A 13 -13.28 -11.45 19.72
C GLU A 13 -13.55 -11.26 18.23
N LYS A 14 -14.64 -11.91 17.78
CA LYS A 14 -15.38 -11.49 16.60
C LYS A 14 -15.92 -10.09 16.90
N SER A 15 -15.47 -9.05 16.18
CA SER A 15 -16.13 -7.75 16.19
C SER A 15 -17.02 -7.61 14.96
N GLU A 16 -18.33 -7.79 15.14
CA GLU A 16 -19.34 -7.34 14.18
C GLU A 16 -19.43 -5.80 14.19
N SER A 17 -19.17 -5.23 13.01
CA SER A 17 -19.66 -3.97 12.43
C SER A 17 -19.94 -2.71 13.28
N ALA A 18 -19.34 -1.62 12.78
CA ALA A 18 -19.92 -0.27 12.63
C ALA A 18 -19.97 0.68 13.84
N GLN A 19 -18.83 1.34 14.13
CA GLN A 19 -18.66 2.80 14.24
C GLN A 19 -17.27 3.12 14.82
N GLY A 20 -16.40 3.76 14.02
CA GLY A 20 -15.20 4.44 14.54
C GLY A 20 -13.91 3.62 14.71
N THR A 21 -13.69 2.54 13.96
CA THR A 21 -12.36 1.90 13.96
C THR A 21 -11.33 2.83 13.29
N ALA A 22 -10.21 3.07 13.98
CA ALA A 22 -9.11 3.84 13.41
C ALA A 22 -8.65 3.17 12.09
N ARG A 23 -8.59 3.95 11.00
CA ARG A 23 -8.10 3.47 9.70
C ARG A 23 -6.70 2.88 9.80
N VAL A 24 -5.85 3.50 10.61
CA VAL A 24 -4.48 3.08 10.85
C VAL A 24 -4.45 2.17 12.07
N GLN A 25 -4.04 0.91 11.87
CA GLN A 25 -4.02 -0.14 12.90
C GLN A 25 -2.60 -0.42 13.43
N PHE A 26 -1.69 0.54 13.31
CA PHE A 26 -0.31 0.46 13.77
C PHE A 26 0.09 1.78 14.43
N GLN A 27 1.15 1.77 15.24
CA GLN A 27 1.59 2.98 15.94
C GLN A 27 2.40 3.88 15.01
N CYS A 28 2.05 5.16 14.94
CA CYS A 28 2.74 6.16 14.14
C CYS A 28 3.50 7.13 15.04
N HIS A 29 4.80 7.29 14.82
CA HIS A 29 5.63 8.26 15.54
C HIS A 29 6.12 9.34 14.57
N TRP A 30 5.57 10.55 14.69
CA TRP A 30 6.00 11.68 13.87
C TRP A 30 7.40 12.15 14.31
N LYS A 31 8.29 12.35 13.34
CA LYS A 31 9.69 12.75 13.58
C LYS A 31 10.06 14.08 12.95
N GLY A 32 9.07 14.80 12.42
CA GLY A 32 9.25 16.13 11.84
C GLY A 32 8.89 16.20 10.36
N LYS A 33 9.43 17.22 9.69
CA LYS A 33 9.02 17.56 8.32
C LYS A 33 9.80 16.80 7.26
N ILE A 34 9.13 16.46 6.15
CA ILE A 34 9.81 15.92 4.94
C ILE A 34 10.93 16.85 4.50
N SER A 35 10.75 18.16 4.63
CA SER A 35 11.76 19.17 4.29
C SER A 35 13.07 19.04 5.08
N SER A 36 13.08 18.33 6.20
CA SER A 36 14.31 18.01 6.94
C SER A 36 15.24 17.05 6.19
N LEU A 37 14.75 16.37 5.15
CA LEU A 37 15.55 15.56 4.25
C LEU A 37 16.23 16.39 3.16
N TYR A 38 15.70 17.57 2.84
CA TYR A 38 16.25 18.41 1.77
C TYR A 38 17.67 18.85 2.13
N GLY A 39 18.58 18.76 1.15
CA GLY A 39 20.00 19.04 1.35
C GLY A 39 20.83 17.88 1.92
N LYS A 40 20.22 16.76 2.32
CA LYS A 40 20.98 15.56 2.72
C LYS A 40 21.67 14.85 1.56
N GLN A 41 21.15 15.03 0.35
CA GLN A 41 21.70 14.49 -0.88
C GLN A 41 21.30 15.40 -2.04
N GLU A 42 22.20 15.57 -3.01
CA GLU A 42 21.92 16.34 -4.22
C GLU A 42 20.73 15.74 -4.99
N GLY A 43 19.81 16.59 -5.45
CA GLY A 43 18.63 16.17 -6.22
C GLY A 43 17.53 15.48 -5.41
N LEU A 44 17.68 15.28 -4.09
CA LEU A 44 16.69 14.55 -3.28
C LEU A 44 15.31 15.20 -3.24
N GLU A 45 15.26 16.53 -3.13
CA GLU A 45 13.97 17.24 -3.18
C GLU A 45 13.26 17.01 -4.52
N GLN A 46 14.00 17.12 -5.62
CA GLN A 46 13.46 16.90 -6.96
C GLN A 46 13.01 15.44 -7.15
N LEU A 47 13.77 14.47 -6.64
CA LEU A 47 13.38 13.06 -6.64
C LEU A 47 12.05 12.85 -5.91
N ILE A 48 11.92 13.39 -4.69
CA ILE A 48 10.69 13.26 -3.90
C ILE A 48 9.50 13.87 -4.65
N LYS A 49 9.66 15.07 -5.22
CA LYS A 49 8.61 15.73 -6.01
C LYS A 49 8.20 14.91 -7.22
N THR A 50 9.17 14.41 -8.00
CA THR A 50 8.90 13.53 -9.14
C THR A 50 8.14 12.27 -8.73
N LEU A 51 8.49 11.66 -7.59
CA LEU A 51 7.75 10.50 -7.07
C LEU A 51 6.32 10.88 -6.65
N GLN A 52 6.13 12.02 -5.96
CA GLN A 52 4.81 12.53 -5.59
C GLN A 52 3.93 12.76 -6.83
N ASP A 53 4.48 13.32 -7.91
CA ASP A 53 3.76 13.55 -9.16
C ASP A 53 3.27 12.25 -9.78
N PHE A 54 4.15 11.25 -9.93
CA PHE A 54 3.76 9.95 -10.49
C PHE A 54 2.76 9.20 -9.58
N MET A 55 2.93 9.27 -8.26
CA MET A 55 1.98 8.68 -7.31
C MET A 55 0.62 9.37 -7.37
N SER A 56 0.60 10.70 -7.45
CA SER A 56 -0.62 11.51 -7.59
C SER A 56 -1.36 11.16 -8.88
N GLU A 57 -0.63 11.01 -10.00
CA GLU A 57 -1.20 10.56 -11.28
C GLU A 57 -1.81 9.16 -11.16
N GLY A 58 -1.08 8.19 -10.59
CA GLY A 58 -1.56 6.82 -10.43
C GLY A 58 -2.83 6.75 -9.58
N LEU A 59 -2.84 7.45 -8.45
CA LEU A 59 -3.97 7.49 -7.53
C LEU A 59 -5.18 8.23 -8.11
N TRP A 60 -4.95 9.29 -8.89
CA TRP A 60 -6.00 9.95 -9.65
C TRP A 60 -6.64 9.00 -10.66
N GLU A 61 -5.84 8.22 -11.40
CA GLU A 61 -6.37 7.22 -12.33
C GLU A 61 -7.18 6.13 -11.61
N LEU A 62 -6.76 5.70 -10.41
CA LEU A 62 -7.53 4.73 -9.63
C LEU A 62 -8.90 5.28 -9.23
N ASP A 63 -8.95 6.52 -8.75
CA ASP A 63 -10.18 7.23 -8.39
C ASP A 63 -11.12 7.33 -9.61
N GLN A 64 -10.60 7.89 -10.71
CA GLN A 64 -11.40 8.20 -11.89
C GLN A 64 -11.96 6.97 -12.61
N THR A 65 -11.37 5.80 -12.41
CA THR A 65 -11.81 4.54 -13.02
C THR A 65 -12.71 3.72 -12.09
N GLY A 66 -12.87 4.11 -10.83
CA GLY A 66 -13.53 3.28 -9.81
C GLY A 66 -12.66 2.13 -9.30
N ALA A 67 -11.40 2.06 -9.71
CA ALA A 67 -10.43 1.11 -9.15
C ALA A 67 -10.17 1.36 -7.66
N ALA A 68 -10.41 2.58 -7.19
CA ALA A 68 -10.37 2.97 -5.80
C ALA A 68 -11.73 3.56 -5.40
N PRO A 69 -12.61 2.80 -4.72
CA PRO A 69 -13.96 3.21 -4.39
C PRO A 69 -13.97 4.26 -3.28
N VAL A 70 -15.05 5.03 -3.20
CA VAL A 70 -15.35 5.85 -2.03
C VAL A 70 -15.85 4.95 -0.91
N LEU A 71 -15.17 4.99 0.23
CA LEU A 71 -15.47 4.22 1.43
C LEU A 71 -16.61 4.88 2.23
N PRO A 72 -17.24 4.18 3.20
CA PRO A 72 -18.41 4.70 3.94
C PRO A 72 -18.21 6.04 4.67
N ASP A 73 -16.97 6.43 4.96
CA ASP A 73 -16.63 7.71 5.58
C ASP A 73 -16.31 8.82 4.56
N GLY A 74 -16.62 8.60 3.29
CA GLY A 74 -16.43 9.56 2.20
C GLY A 74 -14.99 9.68 1.69
N LYS A 75 -14.07 8.85 2.17
CA LYS A 75 -12.67 8.85 1.69
C LYS A 75 -12.44 7.76 0.66
N ILE A 76 -11.54 8.00 -0.26
CA ILE A 76 -11.17 7.06 -1.31
C ILE A 76 -10.28 5.93 -0.73
N GLY A 77 -10.55 4.70 -1.15
CA GLY A 77 -9.70 3.53 -0.97
C GLY A 77 -8.41 3.59 -1.80
N GLY A 78 -7.52 2.61 -1.67
CA GLY A 78 -6.29 2.57 -2.45
C GLY A 78 -5.22 3.58 -2.01
N ASN A 79 -4.00 3.28 -2.39
CA ASN A 79 -2.81 4.00 -1.94
C ASN A 79 -1.59 3.60 -2.79
N ALA A 80 -0.53 4.36 -2.66
CA ALA A 80 0.72 4.10 -3.37
C ALA A 80 1.89 4.26 -2.41
N ALA A 81 3.00 3.61 -2.74
CA ALA A 81 4.28 3.85 -2.11
C ALA A 81 5.43 3.78 -3.12
N ALA A 82 6.50 4.51 -2.84
CA ALA A 82 7.75 4.45 -3.58
C ALA A 82 8.94 4.37 -2.60
N LYS A 83 9.90 3.50 -2.91
CA LYS A 83 11.16 3.36 -2.18
C LYS A 83 12.22 4.26 -2.82
N PHE A 84 12.99 4.94 -1.99
CA PHE A 84 14.18 5.67 -2.38
C PHE A 84 15.26 5.56 -1.30
N VAL A 85 16.50 5.92 -1.62
CA VAL A 85 17.65 5.79 -0.72
C VAL A 85 18.23 7.17 -0.44
N VAL A 86 18.62 7.42 0.82
CA VAL A 86 19.38 8.61 1.23
C VAL A 86 20.61 8.12 1.98
N GLY A 87 21.79 8.31 1.39
CA GLY A 87 23.02 7.68 1.90
C GLY A 87 22.95 6.16 1.75
N ASP A 88 22.97 5.44 2.86
CA ASP A 88 22.85 3.98 2.95
C ASP A 88 21.49 3.51 3.51
N GLN A 89 20.57 4.44 3.77
CA GLN A 89 19.27 4.15 4.38
C GLN A 89 18.14 4.19 3.36
N ASP A 90 17.28 3.17 3.40
CA ASP A 90 16.01 3.12 2.68
C ASP A 90 14.97 4.05 3.32
N TYR A 91 14.20 4.74 2.47
CA TYR A 91 13.05 5.55 2.83
C TYR A 91 11.87 5.19 1.93
N PHE A 92 10.66 5.35 2.46
CA PHE A 92 9.43 5.01 1.74
C PHE A 92 8.51 6.22 1.69
N LEU A 93 8.36 6.82 0.52
CA LEU A 93 7.31 7.81 0.27
C LEU A 93 5.98 7.07 0.15
N VAL A 94 4.98 7.45 0.95
CA VAL A 94 3.67 6.81 0.99
C VAL A 94 2.56 7.86 0.91
N SER A 95 1.46 7.54 0.25
CA SER A 95 0.26 8.40 0.29
C SER A 95 -0.32 8.46 1.71
N LYS A 96 -0.91 9.58 2.11
CA LYS A 96 -1.63 9.69 3.39
C LYS A 96 -2.86 8.79 3.45
N SER A 97 -3.29 8.50 4.68
CA SER A 97 -4.62 7.92 4.95
C SER A 97 -5.73 8.95 4.75
N GLY A 98 -6.94 8.49 4.41
CA GLY A 98 -8.14 9.33 4.39
C GLY A 98 -8.17 10.41 3.30
N LYS A 99 -7.75 10.05 2.07
CA LYS A 99 -7.77 10.93 0.90
C LYS A 99 -9.21 11.28 0.47
N LEU A 100 -9.42 12.49 -0.04
CA LEU A 100 -10.72 12.93 -0.56
C LEU A 100 -10.92 12.41 -1.99
N ALA A 101 -12.14 11.96 -2.30
CA ALA A 101 -12.49 11.50 -3.64
C ALA A 101 -12.47 12.67 -4.62
N HIS A 102 -12.16 12.38 -5.89
CA HIS A 102 -12.19 13.36 -6.99
C HIS A 102 -11.29 14.58 -6.77
N GLN A 103 -10.20 14.38 -6.02
CA GLN A 103 -9.15 15.36 -5.83
C GLN A 103 -7.79 14.74 -6.13
N ARG A 104 -6.97 15.47 -6.90
CA ARG A 104 -5.57 15.12 -7.05
C ARG A 104 -4.83 15.35 -5.76
N MET A 105 -3.87 14.49 -5.47
CA MET A 105 -2.99 14.66 -4.32
C MET A 105 -2.00 15.78 -4.58
N VAL A 106 -1.73 16.55 -3.53
CA VAL A 106 -0.67 17.57 -3.48
C VAL A 106 0.45 17.14 -2.55
N ASP A 107 1.56 17.89 -2.51
CA ASP A 107 2.75 17.56 -1.71
C ASP A 107 2.42 17.26 -0.23
N ALA A 108 1.45 18.00 0.33
CA ALA A 108 1.00 17.86 1.72
C ALA A 108 0.20 16.55 1.98
N ASP A 109 -0.09 15.77 0.95
CA ASP A 109 -0.83 14.52 1.05
C ASP A 109 0.08 13.29 1.14
N PHE A 110 1.38 13.48 1.31
CA PHE A 110 2.35 12.40 1.38
C PHE A 110 3.12 12.39 2.69
N CYS A 111 3.57 11.20 3.07
CA CYS A 111 4.43 10.95 4.22
C CYS A 111 5.70 10.24 3.75
N VAL A 112 6.81 10.45 4.43
CA VAL A 112 8.01 9.63 4.28
C VAL A 112 8.17 8.77 5.52
N VAL A 113 8.03 7.45 5.36
CA VAL A 113 8.31 6.46 6.40
C VAL A 113 9.80 6.13 6.35
N ARG A 114 10.49 6.32 7.48
CA ARG A 114 11.93 6.06 7.60
C ARG A 114 12.23 4.60 7.89
N ASP A 115 11.34 3.97 8.64
CA ASP A 115 11.41 2.57 9.03
C ASP A 115 10.02 2.08 9.48
N PHE A 116 9.77 0.79 9.31
CA PHE A 116 8.64 0.08 9.89
C PHE A 116 9.14 -1.09 10.73
N ASN A 117 8.85 -1.05 12.03
CA ASN A 117 9.17 -2.11 12.96
C ASN A 117 8.06 -3.18 12.92
N LEU A 118 8.35 -4.31 12.26
CA LEU A 118 7.43 -5.43 12.14
C LEU A 118 7.15 -6.13 13.49
N GLN A 119 8.06 -6.03 14.47
CA GLN A 119 7.84 -6.63 15.80
C GLN A 119 6.88 -5.81 16.65
N ASN A 120 7.03 -4.48 16.64
CA ASN A 120 6.19 -3.57 17.41
C ASN A 120 4.95 -3.12 16.66
N TRP A 121 4.85 -3.41 15.36
CA TRP A 121 3.81 -2.91 14.47
C TRP A 121 3.70 -1.39 14.55
N SER A 122 4.83 -0.72 14.27
CA SER A 122 4.96 0.72 14.38
C SER A 122 5.87 1.30 13.30
N CYS A 123 5.71 2.59 13.01
CA CYS A 123 6.56 3.29 12.07
C CYS A 123 7.05 4.64 12.62
N GLU A 124 8.20 5.07 12.12
CA GLU A 124 8.65 6.46 12.25
C GLU A 124 8.46 7.16 10.91
N TYR A 125 7.84 8.34 10.93
CA TYR A 125 7.50 9.04 9.69
C TYR A 125 7.72 10.55 9.74
N LEU A 126 7.82 11.14 8.56
CA LEU A 126 7.94 12.56 8.30
C LEU A 126 6.77 13.01 7.42
N SER A 127 6.23 14.20 7.65
CA SER A 127 5.11 14.78 6.91
C SER A 127 5.12 16.30 7.06
N SER A 128 4.30 17.04 6.31
CA SER A 128 4.19 18.50 6.51
C SER A 128 3.68 18.88 7.91
N ASP A 129 2.82 18.03 8.50
CA ASP A 129 2.18 18.19 9.81
C ASP A 129 1.90 16.82 10.47
N GLU A 130 1.94 16.75 11.81
CA GLU A 130 1.73 15.52 12.60
C GLU A 130 0.34 14.88 12.39
N SER A 131 -0.68 15.65 11.99
CA SER A 131 -2.00 15.12 11.66
C SER A 131 -2.03 14.33 10.35
N ILE A 132 -1.04 14.51 9.48
CA ILE A 132 -0.94 13.83 8.18
C ILE A 132 -0.26 12.49 8.38
N GLN A 133 -1.06 11.46 8.67
CA GLN A 133 -0.57 10.11 8.90
C GLN A 133 -0.43 9.30 7.59
N PRO A 134 0.54 8.36 7.53
CA PRO A 134 0.69 7.46 6.39
C PRO A 134 -0.54 6.56 6.22
N THR A 135 -0.70 5.97 5.03
CA THR A 135 -1.79 5.02 4.74
C THR A 135 -1.81 3.83 5.71
N SER A 136 -2.99 3.26 5.95
CA SER A 136 -3.17 2.03 6.74
C SER A 136 -2.34 0.85 6.21
N ASP A 137 -2.04 0.88 4.92
CA ASP A 137 -1.35 -0.20 4.22
C ASP A 137 0.17 -0.03 4.16
N THR A 138 0.72 0.91 4.92
CA THR A 138 2.17 1.08 5.08
C THR A 138 2.91 -0.20 5.47
N PRO A 139 2.42 -1.05 6.41
CA PRO A 139 3.10 -2.30 6.74
C PRO A 139 3.27 -3.22 5.52
N MET A 140 2.22 -3.31 4.70
CA MET A 140 2.20 -4.09 3.47
C MET A 140 3.20 -3.55 2.45
N HIS A 141 3.21 -2.24 2.19
CA HIS A 141 4.16 -1.63 1.25
C HIS A 141 5.61 -1.84 1.66
N VAL A 142 5.94 -1.56 2.92
CA VAL A 142 7.31 -1.73 3.43
C VAL A 142 7.73 -3.20 3.36
N ARG A 143 6.83 -4.13 3.70
CA ARG A 143 7.11 -5.56 3.60
C ARG A 143 7.37 -6.00 2.17
N VAL A 144 6.61 -5.49 1.19
CA VAL A 144 6.80 -5.77 -0.24
C VAL A 144 8.19 -5.35 -0.71
N PHE A 145 8.63 -4.14 -0.35
CA PHE A 145 9.97 -3.66 -0.70
C PHE A 145 11.07 -4.53 -0.08
N ARG A 146 10.95 -4.86 1.21
CA ARG A 146 11.90 -5.75 1.90
C ARG A 146 11.94 -7.16 1.30
N ALA A 147 10.77 -7.71 0.97
CA ALA A 147 10.65 -9.03 0.36
C ALA A 147 11.42 -9.10 -0.97
N SER A 148 11.41 -8.03 -1.77
CA SER A 148 12.11 -8.03 -3.05
C SER A 148 13.62 -8.25 -2.92
N THR A 149 14.22 -7.74 -1.84
CA THR A 149 15.63 -7.99 -1.51
C THR A 149 15.83 -9.34 -0.84
N GLU A 150 14.99 -9.69 0.16
CA GLU A 150 15.08 -10.95 0.91
C GLU A 150 14.95 -12.20 0.03
N LEU A 151 14.12 -12.12 -1.02
CA LEU A 151 13.84 -13.21 -1.94
C LEU A 151 14.84 -13.30 -3.10
N ASN A 152 15.84 -12.41 -3.15
CA ASN A 152 16.88 -12.37 -4.18
C ASN A 152 16.31 -12.34 -5.61
N TRP A 153 15.27 -11.56 -5.83
CA TRP A 153 14.72 -11.35 -7.17
C TRP A 153 15.71 -10.60 -8.06
N PRO A 154 15.71 -10.85 -9.38
CA PRO A 154 16.68 -10.24 -10.30
C PRO A 154 16.47 -8.72 -10.46
N GLU A 155 15.31 -8.21 -10.06
CA GLU A 155 14.97 -6.79 -10.09
C GLU A 155 14.32 -6.40 -8.75
N GLU A 156 14.72 -5.25 -8.21
CA GLU A 156 14.20 -4.72 -6.95
C GLU A 156 12.85 -4.02 -7.17
N VAL A 157 11.90 -4.25 -6.26
CA VAL A 157 10.64 -3.49 -6.25
C VAL A 157 10.90 -2.13 -5.61
N LYS A 158 10.57 -1.05 -6.33
CA LYS A 158 10.72 0.33 -5.85
C LYS A 158 9.44 1.14 -5.85
N ALA A 159 8.37 0.57 -6.39
CA ALA A 159 7.07 1.23 -6.46
C ALA A 159 5.94 0.22 -6.26
N THR A 160 4.89 0.68 -5.60
CA THR A 160 3.65 -0.05 -5.41
C THR A 160 2.43 0.84 -5.62
N LEU A 161 1.41 0.28 -6.24
CA LEU A 161 0.11 0.93 -6.43
C LEU A 161 -1.00 -0.04 -6.07
N HIS A 162 -1.86 0.35 -5.14
CA HIS A 162 -2.92 -0.48 -4.59
C HIS A 162 -4.30 0.13 -4.90
N GLY A 163 -5.17 -0.68 -5.51
CA GLY A 163 -6.59 -0.38 -5.71
C GLY A 163 -7.46 -1.52 -5.18
N HIS A 164 -8.77 -1.30 -5.12
CA HIS A 164 -9.77 -2.20 -4.54
C HIS A 164 -10.70 -2.88 -5.57
N ALA A 165 -10.45 -2.71 -6.87
CA ALA A 165 -11.14 -3.46 -7.92
C ALA A 165 -10.51 -4.85 -8.17
N LEU A 166 -11.17 -5.67 -8.99
CA LEU A 166 -10.69 -6.99 -9.41
C LEU A 166 -10.39 -7.93 -8.23
N ALA A 167 -11.27 -7.92 -7.22
CA ALA A 167 -11.04 -8.57 -5.93
C ALA A 167 -11.52 -10.03 -5.87
N THR A 168 -12.24 -10.50 -6.88
CA THR A 168 -12.80 -11.87 -6.93
C THR A 168 -11.90 -12.86 -7.68
N GLU A 169 -12.07 -14.15 -7.41
CA GLU A 169 -11.36 -15.21 -8.14
C GLU A 169 -11.74 -15.23 -9.62
N GLU A 170 -13.01 -14.97 -9.96
CA GLU A 170 -13.45 -14.89 -11.34
C GLU A 170 -12.78 -13.74 -12.09
N GLU A 171 -12.65 -12.56 -11.48
CA GLU A 171 -11.96 -11.41 -12.08
C GLU A 171 -10.46 -11.67 -12.24
N ALA A 172 -9.81 -12.19 -11.20
CA ALA A 172 -8.39 -12.54 -11.25
C ALA A 172 -8.11 -13.55 -12.36
N LYS A 173 -8.93 -14.60 -12.48
CA LYS A 173 -8.83 -15.62 -13.54
C LYS A 173 -9.03 -15.02 -14.93
N LYS A 174 -10.01 -14.13 -15.12
CA LYS A 174 -10.22 -13.42 -16.40
C LYS A 174 -8.99 -12.60 -16.82
N CYS A 175 -8.28 -12.03 -15.85
CA CYS A 175 -7.08 -11.24 -16.09
C CYS A 175 -5.79 -12.09 -16.16
N GLY A 176 -5.87 -13.39 -15.86
CA GLY A 176 -4.69 -14.26 -15.74
C GLY A 176 -3.76 -13.86 -14.59
N LEU A 177 -4.31 -13.33 -13.50
CA LEU A 177 -3.55 -12.77 -12.38
C LEU A 177 -3.51 -13.71 -11.17
N PRO A 178 -2.37 -13.77 -10.44
CA PRO A 178 -2.29 -14.44 -9.14
C PRO A 178 -3.27 -13.85 -8.14
N ILE A 179 -3.90 -14.70 -7.32
CA ILE A 179 -4.82 -14.29 -6.24
C ILE A 179 -4.51 -15.03 -4.94
N SER A 180 -4.64 -14.33 -3.81
CA SER A 180 -4.47 -14.93 -2.49
C SER A 180 -5.56 -15.96 -2.19
N HIS A 181 -5.20 -17.10 -1.58
CA HIS A 181 -6.17 -18.11 -1.16
C HIS A 181 -7.05 -17.65 0.00
N LYS A 182 -6.51 -16.76 0.85
CA LYS A 182 -7.21 -16.19 2.00
C LYS A 182 -7.73 -14.80 1.64
N GLU A 183 -8.91 -14.49 2.17
CA GLU A 183 -9.42 -13.13 2.20
C GLU A 183 -8.54 -12.26 3.08
N THR A 184 -8.35 -11.01 2.67
CA THR A 184 -7.59 -10.02 3.44
C THR A 184 -8.47 -8.78 3.59
N GLN A 185 -8.53 -8.19 4.78
CA GLN A 185 -9.41 -7.06 5.08
C GLN A 185 -8.68 -5.75 5.34
N CYS A 186 -7.49 -5.78 5.95
CA CYS A 186 -6.72 -4.60 6.33
C CYS A 186 -5.27 -5.03 6.52
N SER A 187 -4.26 -4.18 6.25
CA SER A 187 -2.85 -4.60 6.37
C SER A 187 -2.40 -4.91 7.80
N THR A 188 -2.96 -5.95 8.41
CA THR A 188 -2.50 -6.64 9.61
C THR A 188 -1.28 -7.48 9.28
N ARG A 189 -0.73 -8.15 10.30
CA ARG A 189 0.40 -9.08 10.13
C ARG A 189 0.02 -10.22 9.20
N GLU A 190 -1.14 -10.81 9.43
CA GLU A 190 -1.63 -11.97 8.70
C GLU A 190 -1.88 -11.64 7.23
N ASP A 191 -2.49 -10.48 6.97
CA ASP A 191 -2.79 -10.01 5.61
C ASP A 191 -1.51 -9.67 4.84
N THR A 192 -0.56 -9.03 5.53
CA THR A 192 0.77 -8.72 4.97
C THR A 192 1.51 -10.00 4.60
N GLU A 193 1.55 -11.01 5.48
CA GLU A 193 2.23 -12.28 5.22
C GLU A 193 1.50 -13.15 4.18
N ALA A 194 0.16 -13.05 4.08
CA ALA A 194 -0.60 -13.70 3.02
C ALA A 194 -0.19 -13.17 1.64
N LEU A 195 -0.01 -11.86 1.50
CA LEU A 195 0.51 -11.26 0.27
C LEU A 195 1.93 -11.74 -0.03
N ILE A 196 2.84 -11.74 0.95
CA ILE A 196 4.21 -12.20 0.73
C ILE A 196 4.27 -13.68 0.33
N THR A 197 3.39 -14.50 0.89
CA THR A 197 3.26 -15.92 0.51
C THR A 197 2.85 -16.05 -0.97
N LEU A 198 1.88 -15.26 -1.42
CA LEU A 198 1.49 -15.22 -2.83
C LEU A 198 2.64 -14.78 -3.74
N MET A 199 3.36 -13.74 -3.33
CA MET A 199 4.52 -13.21 -4.08
C MET A 199 5.66 -14.23 -4.19
N LYS A 200 5.88 -15.08 -3.17
CA LYS A 200 6.85 -16.18 -3.26
C LYS A 200 6.47 -17.24 -4.30
N GLN A 201 5.17 -17.50 -4.48
CA GLN A 201 4.67 -18.47 -5.46
C GLN A 201 4.70 -17.92 -6.90
N TYR A 202 4.57 -16.59 -7.03
CA TYR A 202 4.52 -15.88 -8.30
C TYR A 202 5.58 -14.78 -8.29
N PRO A 203 6.85 -15.10 -8.58
CA PRO A 203 7.97 -14.19 -8.37
C PRO A 203 7.93 -12.98 -9.31
N TYR A 204 8.51 -11.88 -8.84
CA TYR A 204 8.85 -10.70 -9.64
C TYR A 204 10.21 -10.93 -10.32
N PRO A 205 10.43 -10.44 -11.56
CA PRO A 205 9.59 -9.52 -12.34
C PRO A 205 8.56 -10.16 -13.27
N GLU A 206 8.46 -11.49 -13.30
CA GLU A 206 7.50 -12.20 -14.16
C GLU A 206 6.06 -11.85 -13.80
N HIS A 207 5.77 -11.73 -12.50
CA HIS A 207 4.49 -11.30 -11.96
C HIS A 207 4.62 -9.93 -11.29
N LYS A 208 3.82 -8.97 -11.75
CA LYS A 208 3.84 -7.57 -11.28
C LYS A 208 2.51 -7.09 -10.70
N VAL A 209 1.48 -7.94 -10.74
CA VAL A 209 0.16 -7.64 -10.18
C VAL A 209 -0.31 -8.84 -9.39
N PHE A 210 -0.79 -8.58 -8.18
CA PHE A 210 -1.24 -9.58 -7.24
C PHE A 210 -2.63 -9.19 -6.72
N ILE A 211 -3.57 -10.11 -6.78
CA ILE A 211 -4.92 -9.92 -6.26
C ILE A 211 -4.98 -10.39 -4.81
N ARG A 212 -5.46 -9.50 -3.95
CA ARG A 212 -5.85 -9.76 -2.57
C ARG A 212 -7.33 -10.06 -2.55
N LYS A 213 -7.70 -11.32 -2.31
CA LYS A 213 -9.08 -11.80 -2.39
C LYS A 213 -10.01 -10.97 -1.49
N ASN A 214 -11.13 -10.52 -2.08
CA ASN A 214 -12.14 -9.63 -1.50
C ASN A 214 -11.62 -8.27 -1.01
N HIS A 215 -10.42 -7.86 -1.44
CA HIS A 215 -9.83 -6.57 -1.09
C HIS A 215 -9.52 -5.72 -2.31
N GLY A 216 -8.80 -6.27 -3.29
CA GLY A 216 -8.27 -5.49 -4.40
C GLY A 216 -7.00 -6.05 -5.03
N PHE A 217 -6.24 -5.20 -5.72
CA PHE A 217 -4.98 -5.55 -6.36
C PHE A 217 -3.82 -4.72 -5.79
N ILE A 218 -2.62 -5.28 -5.81
CA ILE A 218 -1.37 -4.54 -5.65
C ILE A 218 -0.50 -4.73 -6.89
N ILE A 219 -0.02 -3.61 -7.44
CA ILE A 219 0.98 -3.58 -8.51
C ILE A 219 2.35 -3.38 -7.85
N THR A 220 3.37 -4.06 -8.35
CA THR A 220 4.78 -3.90 -7.96
C THR A 220 5.64 -3.61 -9.19
N SER A 221 6.57 -2.67 -9.10
CA SER A 221 7.46 -2.31 -10.23
C SER A 221 8.76 -1.65 -9.76
N ALA A 222 9.71 -1.47 -10.68
CA ALA A 222 10.95 -0.70 -10.43
C ALA A 222 10.76 0.82 -10.44
N SER A 223 9.61 1.33 -10.89
CA SER A 223 9.31 2.76 -10.87
C SER A 223 7.80 3.02 -10.80
N MET A 224 7.42 4.19 -10.30
CA MET A 224 6.00 4.57 -10.29
C MET A 224 5.46 4.82 -11.70
N ALA A 225 6.28 5.29 -12.64
CA ALA A 225 5.90 5.37 -14.04
C ALA A 225 5.49 4.00 -14.60
N ASP A 226 6.26 2.95 -14.29
CA ASP A 226 5.95 1.57 -14.71
C ASP A 226 4.69 1.05 -14.02
N ALA A 227 4.49 1.33 -12.73
CA ALA A 227 3.26 0.93 -12.03
C ALA A 227 2.02 1.58 -12.67
N ASN A 228 2.10 2.86 -13.03
CA ASN A 228 1.03 3.57 -13.73
C ASN A 228 0.77 2.97 -15.11
N MET A 229 1.83 2.61 -15.85
CA MET A 229 1.71 1.94 -17.14
C MET A 229 1.08 0.55 -17.02
N ILE A 230 1.48 -0.24 -16.01
CA ILE A 230 0.89 -1.56 -15.73
C ILE A 230 -0.60 -1.41 -15.41
N PHE A 231 -0.98 -0.44 -14.58
CA PHE A 231 -2.39 -0.19 -14.29
C PHE A 231 -3.18 0.10 -15.57
N LYS A 232 -2.71 1.08 -16.37
CA LYS A 232 -3.37 1.52 -17.60
C LYS A 232 -3.50 0.41 -18.65
N SER A 233 -2.46 -0.41 -18.82
CA SER A 233 -2.41 -1.44 -19.87
C SER A 233 -3.01 -2.78 -19.46
N LYS A 234 -2.89 -3.19 -18.20
CA LYS A 234 -3.29 -4.53 -17.74
C LYS A 234 -4.57 -4.56 -16.91
N LEU A 235 -4.88 -3.53 -16.13
CA LEU A 235 -6.01 -3.57 -15.18
C LEU A 235 -7.17 -2.71 -15.63
N LYS A 236 -6.91 -1.45 -15.99
CA LYS A 236 -7.93 -0.49 -16.43
C LYS A 236 -8.90 -1.05 -17.48
N PRO A 237 -8.50 -1.84 -18.50
CA PRO A 237 -9.43 -2.41 -19.48
C PRO A 237 -10.49 -3.35 -18.90
N PHE A 238 -10.25 -3.93 -17.72
CA PHE A 238 -11.15 -4.88 -17.06
C PHE A 238 -11.99 -4.22 -15.95
N ILE A 239 -11.70 -2.97 -15.61
CA ILE A 239 -12.46 -2.23 -14.59
C ILE A 239 -13.62 -1.55 -15.29
N VAL A 240 -14.79 -2.16 -15.18
CA VAL A 240 -16.05 -1.58 -15.65
C VAL A 240 -16.48 -0.55 -14.62
N LYS A 241 -16.64 0.71 -15.01
CA LYS A 241 -17.38 1.67 -14.18
C LYS A 241 -18.76 1.09 -13.99
N SER A 242 -19.09 0.68 -12.76
CA SER A 242 -20.49 0.56 -12.36
C SER A 242 -21.06 1.96 -12.47
N ASP A 243 -21.82 2.23 -13.54
CA ASP A 243 -22.59 3.45 -13.70
C ASP A 243 -23.54 3.55 -12.51
N SER A 244 -23.10 4.26 -11.47
CA SER A 244 -23.88 4.61 -10.29
C SER A 244 -24.64 5.89 -10.56
N ASN A 245 -25.30 5.96 -11.71
CA ASN A 245 -26.31 6.97 -12.08
C ASN A 245 -27.63 6.28 -12.43
N GLY A 246 -28.10 5.45 -11.49
CA GLY A 246 -29.37 4.76 -11.58
C GLY A 246 -30.09 4.73 -10.24
N GLN A 247 -30.29 5.90 -9.62
CA GLN A 247 -31.43 6.24 -8.76
C GLN A 247 -31.35 7.69 -8.27
#